data_AF-A0A6D2G3E7-F1
#
_entry.id   AF-A0A6D2G3E7-F1
#
_cell.length_a   1.000
_cell.length_b   1.000
_cell.length_c   1.000
_cell.angle_alpha   90.00
_cell.angle_beta   90.00
_cell.angle_gamma   90.00
#
_symmetry.space_group_name_H-M   'P 1'
#
loop_
_entity.id
_entity.type
_entity.pdbx_description
1 polymer ?
#
loop_
_entity_poly.entity_id
_entity_poly.type
_entity_poly.pdbx_seq_one_letter_code
_entity_poly.pdbx_strand_id
1 'polypeptide(L)'
;MPLVIVAIGVILLLLLMIRFKMNGFIALVLVALAVGLMQGMPLDKVIGSIKAGVGGTLGSLALIMGFGAMLGKMLADCGGAQRIATTLIAKFGKKHIQWAVVANRLYRRLRSVL
;
A
#
# COMPACT_ATOMS: atom_id res chain seq x y z
N MET A 1 -27.60 -6.14 -13.16
CA MET A 1 -26.84 -4.89 -12.91
C MET A 1 -25.59 -5.06 -12.01
N PRO A 2 -24.79 -6.14 -12.10
CA PRO A 2 -23.64 -6.33 -11.20
C PRO A 2 -22.47 -5.37 -11.47
N LEU A 3 -22.27 -4.95 -12.72
CA LEU A 3 -21.17 -4.06 -13.12
C LEU A 3 -21.28 -2.67 -12.50
N VAL A 4 -22.50 -2.15 -12.32
CA VAL A 4 -22.75 -0.82 -11.71
C VAL A 4 -22.37 -0.84 -10.22
N ILE A 5 -22.72 -1.92 -9.50
CA ILE A 5 -22.40 -2.08 -8.08
C ILE A 5 -20.88 -2.20 -7.88
N VAL A 6 -20.19 -2.93 -8.77
CA VAL A 6 -18.73 -3.04 -8.74
C VAL A 6 -18.07 -1.69 -9.05
N ALA A 7 -18.55 -0.95 -10.04
CA ALA A 7 -18.03 0.37 -10.37
C ALA A 7 -18.16 1.36 -9.19
N ILE A 8 -19.31 1.36 -8.50
CA ILE A 8 -19.52 2.15 -7.27
C ILE A 8 -18.55 1.70 -6.16
N GLY A 9 -18.34 0.39 -5.99
CA GLY A 9 -17.39 -0.15 -5.02
C GLY A 9 -15.95 0.31 -5.26
N VAL A 10 -15.49 0.33 -6.52
CA VAL A 10 -14.14 0.80 -6.87
C VAL A 10 -13.98 2.30 -6.60
N ILE A 11 -14.99 3.10 -6.95
CA ILE A 11 -14.99 4.54 -6.66
C ILE A 11 -14.94 4.78 -5.15
N LEU A 12 -15.74 4.05 -4.37
CA LEU A 12 -15.77 4.14 -2.91
C LEU A 12 -14.42 3.77 -2.28
N LEU A 13 -13.75 2.73 -2.80
CA LEU A 13 -12.42 2.30 -2.36
C LEU A 13 -11.37 3.37 -2.60
N LEU A 14 -11.31 3.92 -3.82
CA LEU A 14 -10.38 4.98 -4.17
C LEU A 14 -10.62 6.22 -3.32
N LEU A 15 -11.88 6.57 -3.07
CA LEU A 15 -12.25 7.72 -2.24
C LEU A 15 -11.81 7.52 -0.79
N LEU A 16 -12.02 6.33 -0.20
CA LEU A 16 -11.57 6.01 1.17
C LEU A 16 -10.04 6.05 1.30
N MET A 17 -9.31 5.51 0.32
CA MET A 17 -7.85 5.50 0.34
C MET A 17 -7.26 6.90 0.16
N ILE A 18 -7.75 7.67 -0.82
CA ILE A 18 -7.17 8.97 -1.20
C ILE A 18 -7.63 10.08 -0.25
N ARG A 19 -8.93 10.16 0.05
CA ARG A 19 -9.50 11.27 0.80
C ARG A 19 -9.42 11.08 2.31
N PHE A 20 -9.69 9.86 2.78
CA PHE A 20 -9.74 9.51 4.19
C PHE A 20 -8.38 9.02 4.75
N LYS A 21 -7.38 8.82 3.88
CA LYS A 21 -6.04 8.33 4.25
C LYS A 21 -6.07 7.07 5.13
N MET A 22 -7.10 6.23 4.97
CA MET A 22 -7.14 4.95 5.66
C MET A 22 -6.08 4.00 5.11
N ASN A 23 -5.55 3.13 5.97
CA ASN A 23 -4.70 2.03 5.53
C ASN A 23 -5.49 1.17 4.53
N GLY A 24 -4.87 0.83 3.39
CA GLY A 24 -5.52 0.11 2.29
C GLY A 24 -6.21 -1.18 2.74
N PHE A 25 -5.67 -1.84 3.76
CA PHE A 25 -6.26 -3.04 4.34
C PHE A 25 -7.64 -2.78 4.98
N ILE A 26 -7.78 -1.69 5.75
CA ILE A 26 -9.04 -1.32 6.41
C ILE A 26 -10.05 -0.85 5.37
N ALA A 27 -9.59 -0.09 4.36
CA ALA A 27 -10.42 0.35 3.26
C ALA A 27 -10.98 -0.84 2.45
N LEU A 28 -10.15 -1.85 2.16
CA LEU A 28 -10.57 -3.06 1.45
C LEU A 28 -11.66 -3.84 2.20
N VAL A 29 -11.53 -4.01 3.52
CA VAL A 29 -12.52 -4.73 4.33
C VAL A 29 -13.86 -3.98 4.37
N LEU A 30 -13.83 -2.66 4.60
CA LEU A 30 -15.03 -1.83 4.62
C LEU A 30 -15.77 -1.84 3.28
N VAL A 31 -15.04 -1.70 2.18
CA VAL A 31 -15.63 -1.72 0.83
C VAL A 31 -16.17 -3.10 0.50
N ALA A 32 -15.45 -4.18 0.84
CA ALA A 32 -15.93 -5.53 0.58
C ALA A 32 -17.22 -5.85 1.36
N LEU A 33 -17.34 -5.35 2.60
CA LEU A 33 -18.58 -5.42 3.38
C LEU A 33 -19.71 -4.61 2.71
N ALA A 34 -19.44 -3.36 2.34
CA ALA A 34 -20.43 -2.49 1.71
C ALA A 34 -20.94 -3.06 0.38
N VAL A 35 -20.03 -3.54 -0.47
CA VAL A 35 -20.35 -4.16 -1.77
C VAL A 35 -21.07 -5.49 -1.58
N GLY A 36 -20.64 -6.33 -0.63
CA GLY A 36 -21.28 -7.61 -0.32
C GLY A 36 -22.73 -7.45 0.15
N LEU A 37 -23.00 -6.44 0.98
CA LEU A 37 -24.36 -6.08 1.41
C LEU A 37 -25.19 -5.55 0.24
N MET A 38 -24.63 -4.68 -0.61
CA MET A 38 -25.31 -4.17 -1.81
C MET A 38 -25.61 -5.27 -2.85
N GLN A 39 -24.82 -6.34 -2.88
CA GLN A 39 -25.02 -7.48 -3.78
C GLN A 39 -26.04 -8.49 -3.25
N GLY A 40 -26.56 -8.31 -2.03
CA GLY A 40 -27.55 -9.18 -1.41
C GLY A 40 -26.99 -10.54 -0.94
N MET A 41 -25.67 -10.64 -0.74
CA MET A 41 -25.08 -11.86 -0.17
C MET A 41 -25.41 -11.97 1.33
N PRO A 42 -25.71 -13.18 1.84
CA PRO A 42 -25.85 -13.40 3.28
C PRO A 42 -24.53 -13.06 4.00
N LEU A 43 -24.63 -12.40 5.15
CA LEU A 43 -23.50 -11.90 5.95
C LEU A 43 -22.41 -12.94 6.18
N ASP A 44 -22.79 -14.19 6.47
CA ASP A 44 -21.86 -15.32 6.63
C ASP A 44 -20.99 -15.56 5.39
N LYS A 45 -21.59 -15.49 4.18
CA LYS A 45 -20.85 -15.66 2.93
C LYS A 45 -19.93 -14.47 2.65
N VAL A 46 -20.37 -13.24 2.94
CA VAL A 46 -19.55 -12.04 2.77
C VAL A 46 -18.30 -12.12 3.65
N ILE A 47 -18.47 -12.43 4.93
CA ILE A 47 -17.35 -12.57 5.88
C ILE A 47 -16.44 -13.73 5.46
N GLY A 48 -17.02 -14.86 5.02
CA GLY A 48 -16.28 -16.00 4.50
C GLY A 48 -15.42 -15.64 3.29
N SER A 49 -15.99 -14.94 2.30
CA SER A 49 -15.25 -14.50 1.10
C SER A 49 -14.16 -13.48 1.41
N ILE A 50 -14.40 -12.55 2.34
CA ILE A 50 -13.37 -11.60 2.80
C ILE A 50 -12.23 -12.36 3.47
N LYS A 51 -12.54 -13.27 4.42
CA LYS A 51 -11.52 -14.08 5.10
C LYS A 51 -10.75 -14.96 4.12
N ALA A 52 -11.41 -15.56 3.14
CA ALA A 52 -10.74 -16.40 2.14
C ALA A 52 -9.82 -15.58 1.21
N GLY A 53 -10.30 -14.44 0.68
CA GLY A 53 -9.51 -13.60 -0.22
C GLY A 53 -8.33 -12.95 0.48
N VAL A 54 -8.58 -12.33 1.64
CA VAL A 54 -7.55 -11.68 2.46
C VAL A 54 -6.62 -12.72 3.08
N GLY A 55 -7.15 -13.85 3.57
CA GLY A 55 -6.35 -14.92 4.16
C GLY A 55 -5.44 -15.63 3.16
N GLY A 56 -5.91 -15.85 1.92
CA GLY A 56 -5.09 -16.43 0.85
C GLY A 56 -3.93 -15.51 0.45
N THR A 57 -4.22 -14.22 0.28
CA THR A 57 -3.19 -13.22 -0.05
C THR A 57 -2.22 -12.99 1.10
N LEU A 58 -2.71 -12.82 2.34
CA LEU A 58 -1.84 -12.72 3.51
C LEU A 58 -1.04 -13.98 3.76
N GLY A 59 -1.60 -15.17 3.57
CA GLY A 59 -0.88 -16.43 3.73
C GLY A 59 0.30 -16.56 2.77
N SER A 60 0.08 -16.24 1.49
CA SER A 60 1.16 -16.25 0.47
C SER A 60 2.23 -15.20 0.75
N LEU A 61 1.83 -14.01 1.21
CA LEU A 61 2.76 -12.92 1.51
C LEU A 61 3.41 -13.06 2.88
N ALA A 62 2.85 -13.81 3.84
CA ALA A 62 3.34 -13.89 5.21
C ALA A 62 4.78 -14.44 5.27
N LEU A 63 5.06 -15.50 4.53
CA LEU A 63 6.40 -16.10 4.50
C LEU A 63 7.39 -15.16 3.80
N ILE A 64 7.02 -14.60 2.65
CA ILE A 64 7.87 -13.66 1.90
C ILE A 64 8.17 -12.40 2.72
N MET A 65 7.16 -11.81 3.38
CA MET A 65 7.34 -10.67 4.28
C MET A 65 8.16 -11.02 5.52
N GLY A 66 7.94 -12.19 6.13
CA GLY A 66 8.68 -12.66 7.29
C GLY A 66 10.18 -12.83 6.99
N PHE A 67 10.51 -13.59 5.94
CA PHE A 67 11.88 -13.75 5.48
C PHE A 67 12.48 -12.44 4.99
N GLY A 68 11.72 -11.61 4.27
CA GLY A 68 12.16 -10.29 3.81
C GLY A 68 12.52 -9.35 4.97
N ALA A 69 11.71 -9.33 6.03
CA ALA A 69 11.98 -8.55 7.23
C ALA A 69 13.20 -9.10 8.00
N MET A 70 13.33 -10.42 8.12
CA MET A 70 14.50 -11.06 8.76
C MET A 70 15.79 -10.74 8.00
N LEU A 71 15.81 -10.95 6.68
CA LEU A 71 16.96 -10.62 5.83
C LEU A 71 17.27 -9.12 5.85
N GLY A 72 16.25 -8.27 5.79
CA GLY A 72 16.40 -6.81 5.87
C GLY A 72 17.04 -6.37 7.20
N LYS A 73 16.60 -6.96 8.32
CA LYS A 73 17.18 -6.69 9.63
C LYS A 73 18.62 -7.21 9.74
N MET A 74 18.90 -8.43 9.29
CA MET A 74 20.27 -8.96 9.26
C MET A 74 21.19 -8.08 8.40
N LEU A 75 20.72 -7.60 7.24
CA LEU A 75 21.48 -6.68 6.38
C LEU A 75 21.77 -5.33 7.07
N ALA A 76 20.81 -4.82 7.85
CA ALA A 76 20.96 -3.60 8.63
C ALA A 76 21.94 -3.79 9.80
N ASP A 77 21.79 -4.87 10.56
CA ASP A 77 22.61 -5.19 11.73
C ASP A 77 24.08 -5.47 11.35
N CYS A 78 24.33 -6.11 10.20
CA CYS A 78 25.69 -6.31 9.67
C CYS A 78 26.34 -5.04 9.08
N GLY A 79 25.65 -3.89 9.08
CA GLY A 79 26.14 -2.66 8.46
C GLY A 79 26.20 -2.68 6.93
N GLY A 80 25.68 -3.75 6.30
CA GLY A 80 25.61 -3.89 4.84
C GLY A 80 24.75 -2.79 4.21
N ALA A 81 23.61 -2.48 4.83
CA ALA A 81 22.76 -1.36 4.40
C ALA A 81 23.51 -0.01 4.43
N GLN A 82 24.32 0.22 5.47
CA GLN A 82 25.12 1.44 5.63
C GLN A 82 26.20 1.54 4.54
N ARG A 83 26.84 0.41 4.21
CA ARG A 83 27.85 0.34 3.14
C ARG A 83 27.25 0.59 1.75
N ILE A 84 26.06 0.04 1.48
CA ILE A 84 25.32 0.28 0.23
C ILE A 84 24.95 1.76 0.13
N ALA A 85 24.38 2.36 1.18
CA ALA A 85 24.01 3.77 1.20
C ALA A 85 25.22 4.69 0.95
N THR A 86 26.35 4.42 1.62
CA THR A 86 27.58 5.21 1.48
C THR A 86 28.17 5.10 0.06
N THR A 87 28.15 3.90 -0.53
CA THR A 87 28.62 3.67 -1.90
C THR A 87 27.74 4.39 -2.92
N LEU A 88 26.42 4.39 -2.72
CA LEU A 88 25.48 5.13 -3.58
C LEU A 88 25.72 6.64 -3.51
N ILE A 89 25.92 7.19 -2.31
CA ILE A 89 26.25 8.61 -2.11
C ILE A 89 27.58 8.97 -2.77
N ALA A 90 28.59 8.10 -2.64
CA ALA A 90 29.90 8.30 -3.27
C ALA A 90 29.80 8.27 -4.81
N LYS A 91 28.95 7.39 -5.37
CA LYS A 91 28.81 7.21 -6.82
C LYS A 91 27.92 8.27 -7.50
N PHE A 92 26.82 8.68 -6.87
CA PHE A 92 25.93 9.73 -7.40
C PHE A 92 26.39 11.16 -7.04
N GLY A 93 27.25 11.28 -6.02
CA GLY A 93 27.79 12.53 -5.53
C GLY A 93 26.77 13.39 -4.76
N LYS A 94 27.20 14.06 -3.69
CA LYS A 94 26.38 14.99 -2.90
C LYS A 94 25.76 16.15 -3.70
N LYS A 95 26.23 16.40 -4.93
CA LYS A 95 25.92 17.57 -5.76
C LYS A 95 24.51 17.55 -6.38
N HIS A 96 23.89 16.39 -6.60
CA HIS A 96 22.55 16.28 -7.21
C HIS A 96 21.40 16.15 -6.21
N ILE A 97 21.69 15.80 -4.95
CA ILE A 97 20.67 15.61 -3.90
C ILE A 97 19.97 16.94 -3.58
N GLN A 98 20.70 18.06 -3.61
CA GLN A 98 20.12 19.37 -3.36
C GLN A 98 19.07 19.75 -4.42
N TRP A 99 19.34 19.50 -5.71
CA TRP A 99 18.39 19.74 -6.79
C TRP A 99 17.17 18.81 -6.72
N ALA A 100 17.36 17.55 -6.37
CA ALA A 100 16.25 16.60 -6.19
C ALA A 100 15.31 16.99 -5.03
N VAL A 101 15.86 17.48 -3.91
CA VAL A 101 15.06 17.94 -2.76
C VAL A 101 14.29 19.23 -3.11
N VAL A 102 14.90 20.15 -3.84
CA VAL A 102 14.24 21.39 -4.29
C VAL A 102 13.13 21.11 -5.31
N ALA A 103 13.40 20.26 -6.31
CA ALA A 103 12.40 19.86 -7.30
C ALA A 103 11.21 19.12 -6.66
N ASN A 104 11.47 18.22 -5.71
CA ASN A 104 10.41 17.51 -4.99
C ASN A 104 9.56 18.46 -4.12
N ARG A 105 10.17 19.46 -3.46
CA ARG A 105 9.42 20.50 -2.73
C ARG A 105 8.52 21.33 -3.65
N LEU A 106 8.99 21.65 -4.86
CA LEU A 106 8.20 22.39 -5.85
C LEU A 106 7.00 21.55 -6.33
N TYR A 107 7.23 20.26 -6.63
CA TYR A 107 6.18 19.33 -7.05
C TYR A 107 5.11 19.11 -5.96
N ARG A 108 5.52 18.96 -4.70
CA ARG A 108 4.58 18.76 -3.58
C ARG A 108 3.69 19.97 -3.32
N ARG A 109 4.18 21.17 -3.64
CA ARG A 109 3.45 22.44 -3.52
C ARG A 109 2.45 22.65 -4.66
N LEU A 110 2.74 22.13 -5.85
CA LEU A 110 1.78 22.08 -6.97
C LEU A 110 0.65 21.07 -6.71
N ARG A 111 0.97 19.90 -6.15
CA ARG A 111 -0.01 18.85 -5.81
C ARG A 111 -0.90 19.17 -4.58
N SER A 112 -0.60 20.20 -3.79
CA SER A 112 -1.50 20.67 -2.73
C SER A 112 -2.47 21.76 -3.20
N VAL A 113 -2.31 22.26 -4.43
CA VAL A 113 -3.14 23.31 -5.04
C VAL A 113 -4.04 22.74 -6.16
N LEU A 114 -3.67 21.58 -6.70
CA LEU A 114 -4.56 20.68 -7.46
C LEU A 114 -5.25 19.69 -6.51
#